data_AF-A0A839NGR1-F1
#
_entry.id   AF-A0A839NGR1-F1
#
_cell.length_a   1.000
_cell.length_b   1.000
_cell.length_c   1.000
_cell.angle_alpha   90.00
_cell.angle_beta   90.00
_cell.angle_gamma   90.00
#
_symmetry.space_group_name_H-M   'P 1'
#
loop_
_entity.id
_entity.type
_entity.pdbx_description
1 polymer ?
#
loop_
_entity_poly.entity_id
_entity_poly.type
_entity_poly.pdbx_seq_one_letter_code
_entity_poly.pdbx_strand_id
1 'polypeptide(L)'
;MKNIIPTQKEGNKLDCFETVEFTSTEIASEAFIIASYNLLAVNEWHKIAELPAAVFKLVDNNGLELHRPLQLHDYIKIDIPGPGLPRTKGYDWVNVVHMESKEMAEFKILSVSLKPCPDPTDPENKETAHFFEGIATSTLIVEQRNNSLLFQYAGRNEVLNTENTHIIDNVRNFMVGLGAVLGASYPQWKALIKGFANDVKEV
;
A
#
# COMPACT_ATOMS: atom_id res chain seq x y z
N MET A 1 -8.01 22.44 -1.77
CA MET A 1 -7.56 21.14 -2.33
C MET A 1 -8.54 20.09 -1.84
N LYS A 2 -8.92 19.12 -2.67
CA LYS A 2 -9.62 17.94 -2.15
C LYS A 2 -8.68 17.27 -1.15
N ASN A 3 -9.22 16.77 -0.06
CA ASN A 3 -8.41 16.06 0.94
C ASN A 3 -8.00 14.72 0.32
N ILE A 4 -6.73 14.58 -0.06
CA ILE A 4 -6.18 13.37 -0.72
C ILE A 4 -6.34 12.16 0.19
N ILE A 5 -6.19 12.39 1.50
CA ILE A 5 -6.40 11.39 2.53
C ILE A 5 -7.87 11.44 2.97
N PRO A 6 -8.60 10.31 2.89
CA PRO A 6 -9.97 10.23 3.37
C PRO A 6 -10.11 10.60 4.86
N THR A 7 -11.29 11.09 5.24
CA THR A 7 -11.58 11.43 6.65
C THR A 7 -11.65 10.17 7.51
N GLN A 8 -11.04 10.22 8.70
CA GLN A 8 -11.23 9.21 9.74
C GLN A 8 -12.64 9.34 10.34
N LYS A 9 -13.38 8.24 10.41
CA LYS A 9 -14.75 8.17 10.95
C LYS A 9 -14.89 7.06 12.00
N GLU A 10 -14.31 5.90 11.76
CA GLU A 10 -14.45 4.71 12.61
C GLU A 10 -13.15 3.91 12.68
N GLY A 11 -13.01 2.97 13.61
CA GLY A 11 -11.87 2.07 13.66
C GLY A 11 -10.55 2.82 13.89
N ASN A 12 -9.45 2.18 13.46
CA ASN A 12 -8.12 2.72 13.68
C ASN A 12 -7.69 3.71 12.59
N LYS A 13 -6.76 4.58 12.99
CA LYS A 13 -6.01 5.48 12.13
C LYS A 13 -4.54 5.08 12.23
N LEU A 14 -3.87 4.97 11.09
CA LEU A 14 -2.46 4.63 11.01
C LEU A 14 -1.77 5.62 10.08
N ASP A 15 -0.68 6.24 10.55
CA ASP A 15 0.20 7.06 9.71
C ASP A 15 1.63 6.55 9.88
N CYS A 16 2.35 6.42 8.77
CA CYS A 16 3.81 6.30 8.79
C CYS A 16 4.40 7.11 7.65
N PHE A 17 5.57 7.70 7.88
CA PHE A 17 6.22 8.56 6.91
C PHE A 17 7.73 8.51 7.07
N GLU A 18 8.42 8.83 5.99
CA GLU A 18 9.87 9.01 5.92
C GLU A 18 10.17 10.25 5.08
N THR A 19 11.28 10.92 5.37
CA THR A 19 11.73 12.09 4.64
C THR A 19 13.17 11.92 4.19
N VAL A 20 13.48 12.36 2.98
CA VAL A 20 14.84 12.39 2.43
C VAL A 20 15.14 13.80 1.94
N GLU A 21 16.26 14.35 2.40
CA GLU A 21 16.76 15.66 2.03
C GLU A 21 17.90 15.51 1.01
N PHE A 22 17.88 16.33 -0.04
CA PHE A 22 18.85 16.33 -1.11
C PHE A 22 19.62 17.66 -1.12
N THR A 23 20.78 17.68 -1.78
CA THR A 23 21.60 18.90 -1.84
C THR A 23 21.05 19.97 -2.79
N SER A 24 20.12 19.61 -3.69
CA SER A 24 19.43 20.56 -4.56
C SER A 24 18.03 20.08 -4.97
N THR A 25 17.22 21.02 -5.48
CA THR A 25 15.87 20.76 -6.02
C THR A 25 15.92 19.87 -7.26
N GLU A 26 17.00 19.97 -8.05
CA GLU A 26 17.20 19.16 -9.26
C GLU A 26 17.39 17.69 -8.90
N ILE A 27 18.26 17.38 -7.92
CA ILE A 27 18.47 16.00 -7.45
C ILE A 27 17.19 15.45 -6.82
N ALA A 28 16.49 16.24 -6.01
CA ALA A 28 15.18 15.84 -5.49
C ALA A 28 14.17 15.56 -6.61
N SER A 29 14.24 16.29 -7.73
CA SER A 29 13.34 16.05 -8.87
C SER A 29 13.65 14.73 -9.58
N GLU A 30 14.93 14.34 -9.68
CA GLU A 30 15.34 13.04 -10.22
C GLU A 30 14.92 11.90 -9.28
N ALA A 31 15.15 12.07 -7.98
CA ALA A 31 14.67 11.15 -6.94
C ALA A 31 13.15 10.98 -6.96
N PHE A 32 12.38 12.06 -7.20
CA PHE A 32 10.92 12.00 -7.31
C PHE A 32 10.44 11.16 -8.48
N ILE A 33 11.15 11.16 -9.59
CA ILE A 33 10.84 10.31 -10.74
C ILE A 33 11.00 8.84 -10.35
N ILE A 34 12.11 8.47 -9.70
CA ILE A 34 12.36 7.10 -9.22
C ILE A 34 11.32 6.66 -8.19
N ALA A 35 11.05 7.51 -7.19
CA ALA A 35 10.02 7.28 -6.19
C ALA A 35 8.63 7.05 -6.82
N SER A 36 8.28 7.83 -7.84
CA SER A 36 7.02 7.70 -8.57
C SER A 36 6.92 6.38 -9.31
N TYR A 37 8.01 5.95 -9.98
CA TYR A 37 8.06 4.63 -10.61
C TYR A 37 7.88 3.51 -9.58
N ASN A 38 8.57 3.58 -8.44
CA ASN A 38 8.50 2.57 -7.39
C ASN A 38 7.11 2.49 -6.76
N LEU A 39 6.45 3.64 -6.53
CA LEU A 39 5.07 3.67 -6.05
C LEU A 39 4.10 2.97 -7.03
N LEU A 40 4.26 3.16 -8.33
CA LEU A 40 3.39 2.55 -9.34
C LEU A 40 3.75 1.09 -9.68
N ALA A 41 4.92 0.62 -9.26
CA ALA A 41 5.41 -0.74 -9.50
C ALA A 41 4.96 -1.74 -8.42
N VAL A 42 3.63 -1.94 -8.28
CA VAL A 42 3.01 -2.78 -7.24
C VAL A 42 3.63 -4.17 -7.12
N ASN A 43 3.95 -4.81 -8.25
CA ASN A 43 4.56 -6.15 -8.26
C ASN A 43 5.93 -6.20 -7.55
N GLU A 44 6.61 -5.06 -7.40
CA GLU A 44 7.94 -4.95 -6.81
C GLU A 44 7.90 -4.56 -5.32
N TRP A 45 6.74 -4.18 -4.78
CA TRP A 45 6.61 -3.68 -3.40
C TRP A 45 7.16 -4.65 -2.34
N HIS A 46 7.05 -5.96 -2.57
CA HIS A 46 7.58 -6.97 -1.66
C HIS A 46 9.13 -6.96 -1.60
N LYS A 47 9.80 -6.61 -2.71
CA LYS A 47 11.26 -6.48 -2.75
C LYS A 47 11.70 -5.18 -2.07
N ILE A 48 10.99 -4.09 -2.36
CA ILE A 48 11.25 -2.77 -1.80
C ILE A 48 11.10 -2.75 -0.28
N ALA A 49 10.12 -3.48 0.27
CA ALA A 49 9.90 -3.51 1.73
C ALA A 49 11.03 -4.23 2.52
N GLU A 50 11.90 -5.03 1.88
CA GLU A 50 13.07 -5.70 2.48
C GLU A 50 12.81 -6.52 3.78
N LEU A 51 11.57 -6.95 4.01
CA LEU A 51 11.17 -7.88 5.08
C LEU A 51 10.56 -9.13 4.45
N PRO A 52 10.44 -10.27 5.16
CA PRO A 52 9.47 -11.29 4.79
C PRO A 52 8.09 -10.64 4.84
N ALA A 53 7.66 -10.10 3.71
CA ALA A 53 6.55 -9.16 3.57
C ALA A 53 5.40 -9.82 2.80
N ALA A 54 4.22 -9.21 2.89
CA ALA A 54 3.13 -9.55 2.00
C ALA A 54 3.57 -9.37 0.53
N VAL A 55 3.14 -10.28 -0.34
CA VAL A 55 3.42 -10.19 -1.79
C VAL A 55 2.23 -9.53 -2.47
N PHE A 56 2.50 -8.42 -3.14
CA PHE A 56 1.51 -7.65 -3.88
C PHE A 56 1.59 -8.01 -5.36
N LYS A 57 0.44 -8.20 -5.99
CA LYS A 57 0.33 -8.48 -7.42
C LYS A 57 -0.76 -7.61 -8.03
N LEU A 58 -0.38 -6.81 -9.02
CA LEU A 58 -1.31 -6.10 -9.88
C LEU A 58 -2.02 -7.09 -10.78
N VAL A 59 -3.35 -7.06 -10.80
CA VAL A 59 -4.14 -7.98 -11.60
C VAL A 59 -5.34 -7.29 -12.25
N ASP A 60 -5.84 -7.89 -13.33
CA ASP A 60 -7.10 -7.50 -13.94
C ASP A 60 -8.31 -8.10 -13.20
N ASN A 61 -9.50 -7.82 -13.72
CA ASN A 61 -10.77 -8.31 -13.15
C ASN A 61 -10.92 -9.84 -13.22
N ASN A 62 -10.07 -10.54 -13.98
CA ASN A 62 -10.04 -11.99 -14.08
C ASN A 62 -8.95 -12.60 -13.18
N GLY A 63 -8.22 -11.78 -12.42
CA GLY A 63 -7.12 -12.20 -11.56
C GLY A 63 -5.82 -12.50 -12.31
N LEU A 64 -5.73 -12.11 -13.58
CA LEU A 64 -4.52 -12.26 -14.40
C LEU A 64 -3.52 -11.17 -14.05
N GLU A 65 -2.26 -11.56 -13.86
CA GLU A 65 -1.17 -10.64 -13.49
C GLU A 65 -0.87 -9.63 -14.61
N LEU A 66 -0.74 -8.37 -14.22
CA LEU A 66 -0.46 -7.26 -15.11
C LEU A 66 0.97 -6.76 -14.87
N HIS A 67 1.75 -6.61 -15.94
CA HIS A 67 3.14 -6.11 -15.92
C HIS A 67 3.23 -4.70 -16.52
N ARG A 68 2.54 -3.75 -15.87
CA ARG A 68 2.53 -2.33 -16.24
C ARG A 68 2.38 -1.45 -14.99
N PRO A 69 2.59 -0.12 -15.07
CA PRO A 69 2.29 0.77 -13.97
C PRO A 69 0.83 0.68 -13.52
N LEU A 70 0.63 0.87 -12.21
CA LEU A 70 -0.69 0.93 -11.58
C LEU A 70 -1.58 2.01 -12.20
N GLN A 71 -2.85 1.68 -12.40
CA GLN A 71 -3.88 2.59 -12.94
C GLN A 71 -5.12 2.60 -12.05
N LEU A 72 -5.95 3.64 -12.21
CA LEU A 72 -7.23 3.75 -11.53
C LEU A 72 -8.12 2.55 -11.88
N HIS A 73 -8.83 2.01 -10.89
CA HIS A 73 -9.69 0.82 -10.99
C HIS A 73 -8.99 -0.53 -11.17
N ASP A 74 -7.65 -0.58 -11.17
CA ASP A 74 -6.95 -1.86 -11.08
C ASP A 74 -7.20 -2.56 -9.74
N TYR A 75 -7.01 -3.88 -9.73
CA TYR A 75 -7.05 -4.72 -8.54
C TYR A 75 -5.64 -5.11 -8.12
N ILE A 76 -5.43 -5.21 -6.80
CA ILE A 76 -4.21 -5.70 -6.22
C ILE A 76 -4.57 -6.89 -5.34
N LYS A 77 -3.98 -8.04 -5.70
CA LYS A 77 -4.01 -9.25 -4.89
C LYS A 77 -2.85 -9.22 -3.90
N ILE A 78 -3.15 -9.41 -2.63
CA ILE A 78 -2.20 -9.36 -1.53
C ILE A 78 -2.12 -10.75 -0.91
N ASP A 79 -0.92 -11.30 -0.90
CA ASP A 79 -0.62 -12.55 -0.25
C ASP A 79 0.08 -12.31 1.08
N ILE A 80 -0.63 -12.56 2.17
CA ILE A 80 -0.10 -12.34 3.53
C ILE A 80 0.43 -13.69 4.05
N PRO A 81 1.73 -13.81 4.36
CA PRO A 81 2.32 -15.07 4.78
C PRO A 81 1.81 -15.52 6.16
N GLY A 82 1.65 -16.83 6.37
CA GLY A 82 1.32 -17.45 7.66
C GLY A 82 2.03 -18.81 7.85
N PRO A 83 2.21 -19.30 9.10
CA PRO A 83 2.83 -20.59 9.39
C PRO A 83 1.86 -21.73 9.07
N GLY A 84 2.24 -22.58 8.13
CA GLY A 84 1.46 -23.73 7.69
C GLY A 84 1.69 -24.06 6.22
N LEU A 85 1.42 -25.31 5.83
CA LEU A 85 1.54 -25.88 4.48
C LEU A 85 0.87 -25.03 3.37
N PRO A 86 1.13 -25.30 2.06
CA PRO A 86 0.75 -24.44 0.94
C PRO A 86 -0.71 -23.96 0.98
N ARG A 87 -0.88 -22.63 0.91
CA ARG A 87 -2.09 -21.81 0.75
C ARG A 87 -3.39 -22.60 0.55
N THR A 88 -4.16 -22.76 1.62
CA THR A 88 -5.44 -23.49 1.55
C THR A 88 -6.72 -22.65 1.52
N LYS A 89 -6.70 -21.30 1.53
CA LYS A 89 -7.79 -20.40 1.04
C LYS A 89 -7.61 -18.93 1.46
N GLY A 90 -7.96 -18.02 0.54
CA GLY A 90 -8.16 -16.57 0.79
C GLY A 90 -6.94 -15.71 0.45
N TYR A 91 -7.16 -14.71 -0.41
CA TYR A 91 -6.23 -13.59 -0.63
C TYR A 91 -6.90 -12.32 -0.11
N ASP A 92 -6.07 -11.32 0.21
CA ASP A 92 -6.55 -9.97 0.44
C ASP A 92 -6.65 -9.24 -0.90
N TRP A 93 -7.76 -8.53 -1.09
CA TRP A 93 -8.06 -7.84 -2.33
C TRP A 93 -8.33 -6.37 -2.06
N VAL A 94 -7.64 -5.51 -2.78
CA VAL A 94 -7.91 -4.07 -2.80
C VAL A 94 -8.02 -3.57 -4.23
N ASN A 95 -8.79 -2.50 -4.43
CA ASN A 95 -8.88 -1.81 -5.71
C ASN A 95 -8.41 -0.36 -5.61
N VAL A 96 -7.90 0.17 -6.72
CA VAL A 96 -7.47 1.57 -6.80
C VAL A 96 -8.70 2.46 -6.96
N VAL A 97 -8.99 3.26 -5.94
CA VAL A 97 -10.19 4.13 -5.91
C VAL A 97 -9.87 5.59 -6.19
N HIS A 98 -8.60 5.99 -6.05
CA HIS A 98 -8.17 7.33 -6.36
C HIS A 98 -6.68 7.35 -6.73
N MET A 99 -6.34 8.22 -7.67
CA MET A 99 -4.96 8.59 -7.98
C MET A 99 -4.93 10.10 -8.23
N GLU A 100 -3.90 10.77 -7.72
CA GLU A 100 -3.65 12.18 -7.99
C GLU A 100 -2.17 12.36 -8.32
N SER A 101 -1.88 13.05 -9.42
CA SER A 101 -0.54 13.47 -9.81
C SER A 101 -0.59 14.95 -10.13
N LYS A 102 0.32 15.73 -9.53
CA LYS A 102 0.40 17.17 -9.76
C LYS A 102 1.84 17.64 -9.69
N GLU A 103 2.21 18.50 -10.62
CA GLU A 103 3.52 19.13 -10.70
C GLU A 103 3.36 20.66 -10.79
N MET A 104 4.07 21.35 -9.93
CA MET A 104 4.21 22.81 -9.85
C MET A 104 5.71 23.13 -9.63
N ALA A 105 6.10 24.40 -9.79
CA ALA A 105 7.51 24.81 -9.77
C ALA A 105 8.34 24.26 -8.58
N GLU A 106 7.77 24.26 -7.37
CA GLU A 106 8.47 23.84 -6.14
C GLU A 106 7.78 22.66 -5.43
N PHE A 107 6.77 22.07 -6.07
CA PHE A 107 5.90 21.07 -5.47
C PHE A 107 5.51 20.00 -6.47
N LYS A 108 5.81 18.75 -6.15
CA LYS A 108 5.33 17.59 -6.91
C LYS A 108 4.64 16.62 -5.97
N ILE A 109 3.60 15.96 -6.43
CA ILE A 109 2.92 14.93 -5.64
C ILE A 109 2.39 13.84 -6.56
N LEU A 110 2.57 12.61 -6.11
CA LEU A 110 1.88 11.44 -6.63
C LEU A 110 1.24 10.74 -5.43
N SER A 111 -0.05 10.43 -5.53
CA SER A 111 -0.77 9.68 -4.52
C SER A 111 -1.66 8.61 -5.13
N VAL A 112 -1.82 7.53 -4.37
CA VAL A 112 -2.65 6.38 -4.71
C VAL A 112 -3.46 6.02 -3.48
N SER A 113 -4.78 5.92 -3.62
CA SER A 113 -5.66 5.39 -2.56
C SER A 113 -6.25 4.06 -2.97
N LEU A 114 -6.07 3.09 -2.09
CA LEU A 114 -6.57 1.73 -2.19
C LEU A 114 -7.73 1.54 -1.24
N LYS A 115 -8.64 0.63 -1.59
CA LYS A 115 -9.79 0.26 -0.76
C LYS A 115 -9.97 -1.26 -0.77
N PRO A 116 -10.24 -1.89 0.38
CA PRO A 116 -10.64 -3.30 0.41
C PRO A 116 -11.85 -3.55 -0.47
N CYS A 117 -11.81 -4.66 -1.20
CA CYS A 117 -12.85 -5.03 -2.14
C CYS A 117 -13.10 -6.55 -2.14
N PRO A 118 -14.22 -7.01 -2.75
CA PRO A 118 -14.43 -8.42 -3.01
C PRO A 118 -13.38 -9.00 -3.97
N ASP A 119 -13.27 -10.32 -3.99
CA ASP A 119 -12.45 -11.03 -4.99
C ASP A 119 -13.01 -10.75 -6.40
N PRO A 120 -12.27 -10.08 -7.29
CA PRO A 120 -12.78 -9.76 -8.63
C PRO A 120 -13.01 -11.02 -9.48
N THR A 121 -12.39 -12.15 -9.11
CA THR A 121 -12.52 -13.43 -9.83
C THR A 121 -13.77 -14.23 -9.45
N ASP A 122 -14.44 -13.85 -8.36
CA ASP A 122 -15.72 -14.40 -7.92
C ASP A 122 -16.79 -13.31 -7.88
N PRO A 123 -17.35 -12.91 -9.04
CA PRO A 123 -18.27 -11.78 -9.12
C PRO A 123 -19.60 -12.03 -8.41
N GLU A 124 -19.96 -13.26 -8.08
CA GLU A 124 -21.17 -13.57 -7.30
C GLU A 124 -20.96 -13.29 -5.81
N ASN A 125 -19.73 -13.47 -5.32
CA ASN A 125 -19.38 -13.13 -3.96
C ASN A 125 -19.12 -11.61 -3.81
N LYS A 126 -19.97 -10.95 -3.02
CA LYS A 126 -19.86 -9.51 -2.72
C LYS A 126 -19.21 -9.22 -1.38
N GLU A 127 -18.79 -10.24 -0.65
CA GLU A 127 -18.09 -10.07 0.62
C GLU A 127 -16.71 -9.47 0.37
N THR A 128 -16.32 -8.51 1.20
CA THR A 128 -14.98 -7.91 1.10
C THR A 128 -13.96 -8.98 1.47
N ALA A 129 -13.10 -9.37 0.55
CA ALA A 129 -12.09 -10.41 0.76
C ALA A 129 -10.80 -9.76 1.25
N HIS A 130 -10.82 -9.30 2.50
CA HIS A 130 -9.72 -8.54 3.11
C HIS A 130 -9.80 -8.58 4.64
N PHE A 131 -8.67 -8.38 5.32
CA PHE A 131 -8.58 -8.41 6.79
C PHE A 131 -9.27 -7.22 7.46
N PHE A 132 -9.33 -6.08 6.76
CA PHE A 132 -10.16 -4.93 7.11
C PHE A 132 -11.46 -4.89 6.31
N GLU A 133 -12.49 -4.26 6.88
CA GLU A 133 -13.75 -4.00 6.21
C GLU A 133 -13.63 -3.03 5.02
N GLY A 134 -14.62 -3.08 4.13
CA GLY A 134 -14.72 -2.23 2.95
C GLY A 134 -14.86 -0.72 3.25
N ILE A 135 -14.88 -0.27 4.50
CA ILE A 135 -14.82 1.17 4.82
C ILE A 135 -13.39 1.70 4.91
N ALA A 136 -12.41 0.80 5.10
CA ALA A 136 -11.01 1.17 5.27
C ALA A 136 -10.42 1.74 3.97
N THR A 137 -9.43 2.60 4.09
CA THR A 137 -8.67 3.14 2.96
C THR A 137 -7.21 3.23 3.30
N SER A 138 -6.36 2.93 2.32
CA SER A 138 -4.91 2.99 2.41
C SER A 138 -4.41 3.97 1.35
N THR A 139 -3.89 5.12 1.77
CA THR A 139 -3.38 6.15 0.85
C THR A 139 -1.85 6.21 0.95
N LEU A 140 -1.17 5.96 -0.16
CA LEU A 140 0.27 6.15 -0.31
C LEU A 140 0.55 7.46 -1.05
N ILE A 141 1.55 8.19 -0.59
CA ILE A 141 1.90 9.53 -1.10
C ILE A 141 3.42 9.61 -1.24
N VAL A 142 3.86 10.09 -2.39
CA VAL A 142 5.19 10.64 -2.62
C VAL A 142 5.01 12.12 -2.91
N GLU A 143 5.63 12.98 -2.12
CA GLU A 143 5.57 14.43 -2.27
C GLU A 143 6.98 15.00 -2.29
N GLN A 144 7.28 15.85 -3.26
CA GLN A 144 8.48 16.68 -3.28
C GLN A 144 8.12 18.11 -2.89
N ARG A 145 8.91 18.69 -1.97
CA ARG A 145 8.93 20.14 -1.72
C ARG A 145 10.35 20.63 -1.78
N ASN A 146 10.66 21.54 -2.70
CA ASN A 146 12.02 22.02 -2.92
C ASN A 146 13.00 20.84 -3.11
N ASN A 147 14.00 20.73 -2.22
CA ASN A 147 15.05 19.73 -2.19
C ASN A 147 14.72 18.52 -1.30
N SER A 148 13.47 18.32 -0.88
CA SER A 148 13.09 17.21 0.00
C SER A 148 11.95 16.37 -0.56
N LEU A 149 11.97 15.09 -0.23
CA LEU A 149 10.90 14.14 -0.50
C LEU A 149 10.28 13.64 0.81
N LEU A 150 8.95 13.59 0.83
CA LEU A 150 8.14 12.93 1.83
C LEU A 150 7.50 11.68 1.21
N PHE A 151 7.70 10.55 1.88
CA PHE A 151 6.99 9.31 1.62
C PHE A 151 6.02 9.09 2.76
N GLN A 152 4.74 8.87 2.47
CA GLN A 152 3.72 8.72 3.50
C GLN A 152 2.75 7.60 3.16
N TYR A 153 2.40 6.82 4.17
CA TYR A 153 1.21 5.98 4.20
C TYR A 153 0.21 6.55 5.22
N ALA A 154 -1.06 6.60 4.82
CA ALA A 154 -2.18 6.99 5.65
C ALA A 154 -3.30 5.95 5.56
N GLY A 155 -3.43 5.13 6.61
CA GLY A 155 -4.54 4.21 6.85
C GLY A 155 -5.68 4.92 7.57
N ARG A 156 -6.90 4.81 7.06
CA ARG A 156 -8.11 5.38 7.66
C ARG A 156 -9.21 4.35 7.71
N ASN A 157 -10.06 4.44 8.72
CA ASN A 157 -11.23 3.57 8.89
C ASN A 157 -10.87 2.08 9.00
N GLU A 158 -9.74 1.76 9.63
CA GLU A 158 -9.22 0.39 9.75
C GLU A 158 -10.01 -0.40 10.81
N VAL A 159 -11.11 -1.02 10.39
CA VAL A 159 -11.96 -1.93 11.18
C VAL A 159 -11.70 -3.37 10.74
N LEU A 160 -11.48 -4.27 11.70
CA LEU A 160 -11.25 -5.69 11.40
C LEU A 160 -12.51 -6.35 10.83
N ASN A 161 -12.35 -7.08 9.74
CA ASN A 161 -13.43 -7.82 9.11
C ASN A 161 -13.60 -9.21 9.74
N THR A 162 -14.43 -9.32 10.78
CA THR A 162 -14.60 -10.56 11.57
C THR A 162 -15.21 -11.72 10.79
N GLU A 163 -15.82 -11.48 9.63
CA GLU A 163 -16.36 -12.52 8.76
C GLU A 163 -15.22 -13.32 8.07
N ASN A 164 -14.04 -12.71 7.88
CA ASN A 164 -12.89 -13.34 7.25
C ASN A 164 -11.89 -13.95 8.24
N THR A 165 -12.36 -14.89 9.04
CA THR A 165 -11.58 -15.57 10.09
C THR A 165 -10.23 -16.12 9.60
N HIS A 166 -10.17 -16.75 8.42
CA HIS A 166 -8.93 -17.28 7.84
C HIS A 166 -7.89 -16.20 7.49
N ILE A 167 -8.33 -15.07 6.93
CA ILE A 167 -7.45 -13.95 6.61
C ILE A 167 -6.90 -13.32 7.90
N ILE A 168 -7.76 -13.12 8.89
CA ILE A 168 -7.36 -12.61 10.21
C ILE A 168 -6.33 -13.52 10.86
N ASP A 169 -6.51 -14.85 10.78
CA ASP A 169 -5.56 -15.82 11.31
C ASP A 169 -4.19 -15.71 10.60
N ASN A 170 -4.16 -15.54 9.27
CA ASN A 170 -2.91 -15.35 8.53
C ASN A 170 -2.18 -14.07 8.99
N VAL A 171 -2.88 -12.95 9.08
CA VAL A 171 -2.33 -11.68 9.56
C VAL A 171 -1.84 -11.80 11.00
N ARG A 172 -2.60 -12.45 11.89
CA ARG A 172 -2.18 -12.71 13.27
C ARG A 172 -0.89 -13.50 13.31
N ASN A 173 -0.85 -14.60 12.56
CA ASN A 173 0.30 -15.47 12.60
C ASN A 173 1.54 -14.83 11.95
N PHE A 174 1.35 -13.99 10.93
CA PHE A 174 2.38 -13.14 10.36
C PHE A 174 3.03 -12.26 11.44
N MET A 175 2.21 -11.53 12.19
CA MET A 175 2.67 -10.66 13.28
C MET A 175 3.40 -11.43 14.37
N VAL A 176 2.89 -12.61 14.76
CA VAL A 176 3.56 -13.50 15.72
C VAL A 176 4.95 -13.89 15.20
N GLY A 177 5.08 -14.21 13.91
CA GLY A 177 6.36 -14.48 13.27
C GLY A 177 7.33 -13.30 13.30
N LEU A 178 6.82 -12.07 13.28
CA LEU A 178 7.61 -10.83 13.41
C LEU A 178 7.85 -10.38 14.86
N GLY A 179 7.26 -11.04 15.86
CA GLY A 179 7.32 -10.62 17.26
C GLY A 179 6.63 -9.28 17.55
N ALA A 180 5.67 -8.86 16.71
CA ALA A 180 4.97 -7.57 16.83
C ALA A 180 3.59 -7.75 17.49
N VAL A 181 3.24 -6.87 18.45
CA VAL A 181 1.98 -6.97 19.25
C VAL A 181 0.99 -5.83 18.95
N LEU A 182 1.33 -4.82 18.14
CA LEU A 182 0.47 -3.64 17.92
C LEU A 182 0.44 -3.20 16.44
N GLY A 183 -0.77 -2.95 15.91
CA GLY A 183 -1.02 -2.37 14.58
C GLY A 183 -0.77 -3.35 13.43
N ALA A 184 -1.80 -4.13 13.06
CA ALA A 184 -1.61 -5.35 12.26
C ALA A 184 -0.95 -5.19 10.89
N SER A 185 -1.12 -4.04 10.26
CA SER A 185 -0.48 -3.70 8.98
C SER A 185 0.71 -2.76 9.11
N TYR A 186 0.97 -2.22 10.31
CA TYR A 186 1.98 -1.18 10.53
C TYR A 186 3.39 -1.62 10.12
N PRO A 187 3.89 -2.82 10.52
CA PRO A 187 5.22 -3.26 10.11
C PRO A 187 5.38 -3.33 8.58
N GLN A 188 4.35 -3.86 7.89
CA GLN A 188 4.34 -3.97 6.43
C GLN A 188 4.42 -2.60 5.76
N TRP A 189 3.56 -1.66 6.15
CA TRP A 189 3.52 -0.33 5.54
C TRP A 189 4.75 0.50 5.89
N LYS A 190 5.22 0.43 7.13
CA LYS A 190 6.46 1.10 7.54
C LYS A 190 7.66 0.61 6.74
N ALA A 191 7.76 -0.70 6.53
CA ALA A 191 8.83 -1.29 5.76
C ALA A 191 8.80 -0.83 4.30
N LEU A 192 7.62 -0.82 3.67
CA LEU A 192 7.45 -0.31 2.31
C LEU A 192 7.83 1.19 2.17
N ILE A 193 7.35 2.04 3.09
CA ILE A 193 7.67 3.47 3.09
C ILE A 193 9.18 3.71 3.29
N LYS A 194 9.81 2.94 4.19
CA LYS A 194 11.26 2.99 4.39
C LYS A 194 12.04 2.51 3.17
N GLY A 195 11.56 1.46 2.50
CA GLY A 195 12.11 0.96 1.25
C GLY A 195 12.12 2.03 0.16
N PHE A 196 10.98 2.68 -0.09
CA PHE A 196 10.90 3.79 -1.05
C PHE A 196 11.88 4.92 -0.72
N ALA A 197 11.99 5.29 0.57
CA ALA A 197 12.93 6.31 1.00
C ALA A 197 14.40 5.88 0.84
N ASN A 198 14.72 4.60 0.98
CA ASN A 198 16.07 4.08 0.80
C ASN A 198 16.48 4.04 -0.67
N ASP A 199 15.60 3.61 -1.57
CA ASP A 199 15.88 3.49 -3.01
C ASP A 199 16.30 4.81 -3.66
N VAL A 200 15.93 5.95 -3.06
CA VAL A 200 16.25 7.28 -3.60
C VAL A 200 17.44 7.97 -2.92
N LYS A 201 17.99 7.41 -1.83
CA LYS A 201 19.09 8.04 -1.08
C LYS A 201 20.42 8.05 -1.82
N GLU A 202 20.58 7.19 -2.81
CA GLU A 202 21.81 7.05 -3.60
C GLU A 202 21.77 7.83 -4.93
N VAL A 203 20.71 8.62 -5.15
CA VAL A 203 20.54 9.55 -6.27
C VAL A 203 21.33 10.83 -6.00
#